data_AF-A0A0K8QI32-F1
#
_entry.id   AF-A0A0K8QI32-F1
#
_cell.length_a   1.000
_cell.length_b   1.000
_cell.length_c   1.000
_cell.angle_alpha   90.00
_cell.angle_beta   90.00
_cell.angle_gamma   90.00
#
_symmetry.space_group_name_H-M   'P 1'
#
loop_
_entity.id
_entity.type
_entity.pdbx_description
1 polymer ?
#
loop_
_entity_poly.entity_id
_entity_poly.type
_entity_poly.pdbx_seq_one_letter_code
_entity_poly.pdbx_strand_id
1 'polypeptide(L)'
;MQNGGTVSLDNTSNMTAGAYDVAYDGVAFIPMGGTPGTPIGGPPGVQDAPKGSNPAFVNCGCVQRTAGDPVSTQTGYFGESATDLATPGLGSPLNVTRSYASAIADPAGPNGSGAANGPFGWGWTYNYGLTAATDGTTGKVTITQEDGSKVAFTLAGGVYTPTAPRFDATLSKAGTTYTYTRRGTAVFTFDTATGRLSSETDLAGTVATPAYATNLAYDGSGHLSTVTDPPGVPTPLPGPAPTSPASKTRQTAR
;
A
#
# COMPACT_ATOMS: atom_id res chain seq x y z
N MET A 1 40.98 9.06 15.71
CA MET A 1 39.99 8.30 16.50
C MET A 1 40.70 7.10 17.10
N GLN A 2 40.67 6.91 18.41
CA GLN A 2 41.15 5.66 19.01
C GLN A 2 40.17 4.54 18.64
N ASN A 3 40.72 3.39 18.24
CA ASN A 3 39.92 2.21 17.92
C ASN A 3 39.37 1.63 19.23
N GLY A 4 38.06 1.44 19.34
CA GLY A 4 37.46 0.68 20.46
C GLY A 4 36.51 1.42 21.41
N GLY A 5 35.89 2.53 21.03
CA GLY A 5 34.79 3.11 21.83
C GLY A 5 33.46 2.40 21.57
N THR A 6 32.82 1.86 22.60
CA THR A 6 31.43 1.38 22.54
C THR A 6 30.47 2.52 22.91
N VAL A 7 29.48 2.78 22.06
CA VAL A 7 28.37 3.69 22.35
C VAL A 7 27.18 2.86 22.80
N SER A 8 26.72 3.06 24.04
CA SER A 8 25.46 2.50 24.52
C SER A 8 24.36 3.52 24.27
N LEU A 9 23.36 3.14 23.47
CA LEU A 9 22.20 3.98 23.20
C LEU A 9 21.03 3.43 24.01
N ASP A 10 20.44 4.30 24.84
CA ASP A 10 19.21 4.01 25.56
C ASP A 10 18.14 5.01 25.11
N ASN A 11 16.97 4.51 24.70
CA ASN A 11 15.81 5.32 24.31
C ASN A 11 14.80 5.44 25.47
N THR A 12 15.25 5.25 26.71
CA THR A 12 14.45 5.53 27.90
C THR A 12 14.41 7.03 28.15
N SER A 13 13.21 7.60 28.14
CA SER A 13 12.99 8.92 28.72
C SER A 13 12.91 8.78 30.24
N ASN A 14 13.41 9.76 30.99
CA ASN A 14 13.23 9.86 32.44
C ASN A 14 11.85 10.40 32.85
N MET A 15 10.89 10.48 31.92
CA MET A 15 9.55 11.00 32.14
C MET A 15 8.58 9.90 32.58
N THR A 16 7.59 10.28 33.40
CA THR A 16 6.49 9.42 33.84
C THR A 16 5.68 8.91 32.63
N ALA A 17 5.45 7.59 32.56
CA ALA A 17 4.61 6.98 31.54
C ALA A 17 3.22 7.66 31.48
N GLY A 18 2.86 8.23 30.32
CA GLY A 18 1.58 8.94 30.11
C GLY A 18 1.71 10.41 29.72
N ALA A 19 2.88 11.03 29.91
CA ALA A 19 3.19 12.36 29.39
C ALA A 19 3.81 12.21 27.99
N TYR A 20 2.97 12.08 26.96
CA TYR A 20 3.42 11.83 25.59
C TYR A 20 3.78 13.12 24.86
N ASP A 21 5.05 13.29 24.52
CA ASP A 21 5.50 13.95 23.28
C ASP A 21 6.88 13.40 22.91
N VAL A 22 6.91 12.21 22.30
CA VAL A 22 8.06 11.81 21.49
C VAL A 22 7.58 11.75 20.06
N ALA A 23 7.65 12.90 19.39
CA ALA A 23 7.72 12.91 17.94
C ALA A 23 8.82 11.92 17.54
N TYR A 24 8.44 10.85 16.85
CA TYR A 24 9.38 9.94 16.22
C TYR A 24 9.94 10.67 14.99
N ASP A 25 10.74 11.71 15.23
CA ASP A 25 11.56 12.31 14.20
C ASP A 25 12.83 11.45 14.11
N GLY A 26 13.16 10.98 12.91
CA GLY A 26 14.26 10.04 12.73
C GLY A 26 15.54 10.63 13.29
N VAL A 27 16.07 10.05 14.37
CA VAL A 27 17.35 10.49 14.94
C VAL A 27 18.46 10.14 13.93
N ALA A 28 18.88 11.14 13.16
CA ALA A 28 20.08 11.02 12.34
C ALA A 28 21.30 11.14 13.25
N PHE A 29 22.00 10.03 13.50
CA PHE A 29 23.28 10.06 14.19
C PHE A 29 24.35 10.60 13.25
N ILE A 30 24.88 11.79 13.57
CA ILE A 30 26.00 12.39 12.85
C ILE A 30 27.26 12.12 13.68
N PRO A 31 28.25 11.34 13.17
CA PRO A 31 29.54 11.24 13.83
C PRO A 31 30.17 12.63 13.95
N MET A 32 30.85 12.93 15.06
CA MET A 32 31.52 14.22 15.25
C MET A 32 32.44 14.54 14.06
N GLY A 33 32.13 15.64 13.34
CA GLY A 33 32.85 16.09 12.15
C GLY A 33 32.16 15.84 10.81
N GLY A 34 31.00 15.17 10.79
CA GLY A 34 30.16 15.06 9.60
C GLY A 34 29.29 16.31 9.38
N THR A 35 29.14 16.75 8.13
CA THR A 35 28.08 17.70 7.77
C THR A 35 26.75 16.95 7.80
N PRO A 36 25.71 17.44 8.50
CA PRO A 36 24.36 16.89 8.38
C PRO A 36 23.97 16.81 6.91
N GLY A 37 23.75 15.60 6.38
CA GLY A 37 23.00 15.47 5.15
C GLY A 37 21.59 16.00 5.38
N THR A 38 21.01 16.71 4.43
CA THR A 38 19.56 16.97 4.45
C THR A 38 18.83 15.63 4.48
N PRO A 39 17.82 15.42 5.35
CA PRO A 39 17.04 14.19 5.36
C PRO A 39 16.54 13.87 3.95
N ILE A 40 16.92 12.72 3.42
CA ILE A 40 16.54 12.33 2.06
C ILE A 40 15.01 12.21 2.01
N GLY A 41 14.38 13.01 1.14
CA GLY A 41 12.94 13.04 0.92
C GLY A 41 12.14 14.05 1.75
N GLY A 42 12.69 14.65 2.81
CA GLY A 42 11.98 15.64 3.66
C GLY A 42 10.82 15.08 4.50
N PRO A 43 9.96 15.94 5.08
CA PRO A 43 8.73 15.50 5.74
C PRO A 43 7.69 15.03 4.71
N PRO A 44 6.82 14.05 5.04
CA PRO A 44 5.70 13.67 4.18
C PRO A 44 4.80 14.87 3.87
N GLY A 45 4.53 15.08 2.58
CA GLY A 45 3.60 16.11 2.13
C GLY A 45 2.14 15.63 2.08
N VAL A 46 1.22 16.54 1.80
CA VAL A 46 -0.21 16.24 1.61
C VAL A 46 -0.46 15.19 0.53
N GLN A 47 0.37 15.15 -0.51
CA GLN A 47 0.26 14.17 -1.59
C GLN A 47 0.78 12.79 -1.18
N ASP A 48 1.73 12.73 -0.25
CA ASP A 48 2.26 11.46 0.24
C ASP A 48 1.24 10.77 1.12
N ALA A 49 0.40 11.50 1.87
CA ALA A 49 -0.54 10.91 2.83
C ALA A 49 -1.79 11.80 3.03
N PRO A 50 -2.68 11.94 2.03
CA PRO A 50 -3.80 12.88 2.08
C PRO A 50 -4.82 12.56 3.17
N LYS A 51 -4.98 11.28 3.55
CA LYS A 51 -5.76 10.84 4.71
C LYS A 51 -4.93 10.62 5.98
N GLY A 52 -3.70 11.15 6.02
CA GLY A 52 -2.75 10.91 7.12
C GLY A 52 -2.08 9.52 7.10
N SER A 53 -2.27 8.74 6.04
CA SER A 53 -1.57 7.46 5.83
C SER A 53 -1.24 7.23 4.36
N ASN A 54 -0.32 6.30 4.12
CA ASN A 54 0.05 5.80 2.80
C ASN A 54 0.37 4.30 2.92
N PRO A 55 -0.29 3.41 2.16
CA PRO A 55 -0.09 1.97 2.25
C PRO A 55 1.32 1.51 1.88
N ALA A 56 2.10 2.34 1.19
CA ALA A 56 3.47 2.07 0.78
C ALA A 56 4.50 2.56 1.80
N PHE A 57 4.11 3.18 2.91
CA PHE A 57 5.08 3.60 3.91
C PHE A 57 5.76 2.40 4.58
N VAL A 58 7.09 2.49 4.77
CA VAL A 58 7.90 1.47 5.45
C VAL A 58 7.39 1.25 6.87
N ASN A 59 7.08 2.35 7.56
CA ASN A 59 6.39 2.35 8.85
C ASN A 59 4.96 2.81 8.60
N CYS A 60 4.00 1.90 8.78
CA CYS A 60 2.60 2.30 8.84
C CYS A 60 2.50 3.40 9.90
N GLY A 61 1.83 4.52 9.63
CA GLY A 61 1.58 5.56 10.64
C GLY A 61 0.64 5.08 11.75
N CYS A 62 0.74 3.84 12.21
CA CYS A 62 -0.12 3.18 13.18
C CYS A 62 -0.06 3.78 14.59
N VAL A 63 0.75 4.82 14.79
CA VAL A 63 0.77 5.66 16.00
C VAL A 63 0.14 7.04 15.78
N GLN A 64 -0.47 7.29 14.61
CA GLN A 64 -1.19 8.54 14.34
C GLN A 64 -2.45 8.58 15.20
N ARG A 65 -2.51 9.57 16.09
CA ARG A 65 -3.70 9.83 16.90
C ARG A 65 -4.71 10.60 16.06
N THR A 66 -5.95 10.11 16.06
CA THR A 66 -7.10 10.82 15.49
C THR A 66 -8.02 11.33 16.60
N ALA A 67 -8.70 12.43 16.35
CA ALA A 67 -9.71 13.01 17.24
C ALA A 67 -10.83 13.65 16.40
N GLY A 68 -12.00 13.92 17.01
CA GLY A 68 -13.06 14.69 16.35
C GLY A 68 -13.74 14.00 15.16
N ASP A 69 -13.82 12.66 15.18
CA ASP A 69 -14.33 11.80 14.10
C ASP A 69 -13.48 11.93 12.82
N PRO A 70 -12.69 10.90 12.48
CA PRO A 70 -11.24 10.85 12.66
C PRO A 70 -10.45 11.94 11.89
N VAL A 71 -10.12 13.03 12.58
CA VAL A 71 -9.14 14.03 12.13
C VAL A 71 -7.75 13.68 12.67
N SER A 72 -6.73 13.62 11.80
CA SER A 72 -5.34 13.47 12.23
C SER A 72 -4.92 14.65 13.11
N THR A 73 -4.43 14.36 14.30
CA THR A 73 -3.91 15.40 15.22
C THR A 73 -2.58 16.00 14.75
N GLN A 74 -1.88 15.35 13.80
CA GLN A 74 -0.64 15.87 13.23
C GLN A 74 -0.89 16.85 12.09
N THR A 75 -1.84 16.54 11.21
CA THR A 75 -2.05 17.30 9.96
C THR A 75 -3.35 18.09 9.92
N GLY A 76 -4.31 17.79 10.80
CA GLY A 76 -5.65 18.37 10.75
C GLY A 76 -6.52 17.80 9.61
N TYR A 77 -6.06 16.79 8.88
CA TYR A 77 -6.82 16.18 7.80
C TYR A 77 -7.76 15.08 8.30
N PHE A 78 -8.98 15.10 7.77
CA PHE A 78 -9.97 14.07 7.98
C PHE A 78 -9.85 13.03 6.89
N GLY A 79 -9.97 11.76 7.28
CA GLY A 79 -10.05 10.67 6.31
C GLY A 79 -10.81 9.48 6.85
N GLU A 80 -11.61 8.87 5.98
CA GLU A 80 -12.46 7.74 6.32
C GLU A 80 -12.49 6.72 5.18
N SER A 81 -13.04 5.54 5.45
CA SER A 81 -13.21 4.50 4.43
C SER A 81 -14.51 3.75 4.66
N ALA A 82 -15.18 3.41 3.56
CA ALA A 82 -16.42 2.64 3.57
C ALA A 82 -16.35 1.52 2.53
N THR A 83 -16.65 0.30 2.95
CA THR A 83 -16.74 -0.86 2.06
C THR A 83 -18.19 -1.06 1.66
N ASP A 84 -18.47 -0.92 0.37
CA ASP A 84 -19.82 -1.03 -0.18
C ASP A 84 -20.12 -2.49 -0.61
N LEU A 85 -19.10 -3.25 -1.01
CA LEU A 85 -19.20 -4.65 -1.41
C LEU A 85 -17.94 -5.41 -0.99
N ALA A 86 -18.09 -6.66 -0.54
CA ALA A 86 -16.97 -7.57 -0.35
C ALA A 86 -17.41 -9.03 -0.55
N THR A 87 -16.67 -9.77 -1.36
CA THR A 87 -16.78 -11.21 -1.51
C THR A 87 -15.40 -11.84 -1.33
N PRO A 88 -15.28 -12.99 -0.65
CA PRO A 88 -14.01 -13.71 -0.59
C PRO A 88 -13.49 -14.01 -2.00
N GLY A 89 -12.17 -13.91 -2.17
CA GLY A 89 -11.48 -14.17 -3.44
C GLY A 89 -10.25 -15.06 -3.24
N LEU A 90 -9.65 -15.49 -4.34
CA LEU A 90 -8.39 -16.23 -4.30
C LEU A 90 -7.23 -15.22 -4.16
N GLY A 91 -6.72 -15.07 -2.94
CA GLY A 91 -5.73 -14.05 -2.59
C GLY A 91 -6.41 -12.80 -2.02
N SER A 92 -6.44 -11.71 -2.78
CA SER A 92 -7.19 -10.49 -2.40
C SER A 92 -8.70 -10.72 -2.54
N PRO A 93 -9.53 -10.19 -1.61
CA PRO A 93 -10.98 -10.25 -1.77
C PRO A 93 -11.43 -9.33 -2.91
N LEU A 94 -12.43 -9.77 -3.67
CA LEU A 94 -13.14 -8.87 -4.58
C LEU A 94 -14.03 -7.93 -3.75
N ASN A 95 -13.62 -6.68 -3.61
CA ASN A 95 -14.33 -5.68 -2.82
C ASN A 95 -14.51 -4.35 -3.56
N VAL A 96 -15.45 -3.52 -3.14
CA VAL A 96 -15.50 -2.10 -3.51
C VAL A 96 -15.40 -1.32 -2.22
N THR A 97 -14.31 -0.59 -2.06
CA THR A 97 -14.04 0.25 -0.89
C THR A 97 -13.68 1.64 -1.33
N ARG A 98 -14.40 2.61 -0.80
CA ARG A 98 -14.15 4.03 -1.03
C ARG A 98 -13.33 4.58 0.12
N SER A 99 -12.40 5.48 -0.19
CA SER A 99 -11.62 6.24 0.78
C SER A 99 -11.90 7.72 0.57
N TYR A 100 -12.24 8.44 1.63
CA TYR A 100 -12.32 9.89 1.60
C TYR A 100 -11.10 10.51 2.26
N ALA A 101 -10.65 11.64 1.71
CA ALA A 101 -9.61 12.46 2.31
C ALA A 101 -9.92 13.95 2.08
N SER A 102 -10.08 14.72 3.16
CA SER A 102 -10.42 16.15 3.05
C SER A 102 -9.34 16.96 2.35
N ALA A 103 -8.08 16.53 2.43
CA ALA A 103 -6.95 17.20 1.81
C ALA A 103 -6.97 17.19 0.27
N ILE A 104 -7.77 16.32 -0.34
CA ILE A 104 -7.96 16.20 -1.80
C ILE A 104 -9.40 16.49 -2.23
N ALA A 105 -10.22 17.11 -1.36
CA ALA A 105 -11.64 17.33 -1.61
C ALA A 105 -11.99 18.66 -2.30
N ASP A 106 -11.05 19.59 -2.42
CA ASP A 106 -11.31 20.92 -2.97
C ASP A 106 -10.12 21.40 -3.84
N PRO A 107 -10.34 21.75 -5.12
CA PRO A 107 -9.33 22.40 -5.97
C PRO A 107 -8.82 23.74 -5.46
N ALA A 108 -9.58 24.43 -4.60
CA ALA A 108 -9.14 25.64 -3.89
C ALA A 108 -8.47 25.32 -2.54
N GLY A 109 -8.45 24.05 -2.14
CA GLY A 109 -7.87 23.56 -0.90
C GLY A 109 -6.34 23.44 -0.94
N PRO A 110 -5.73 22.92 0.15
CA PRO A 110 -4.28 22.91 0.34
C PRO A 110 -3.51 22.07 -0.70
N ASN A 111 -4.17 21.15 -1.40
CA ASN A 111 -3.55 20.34 -2.45
C ASN A 111 -3.82 20.89 -3.87
N GLY A 112 -4.63 21.94 -4.03
CA GLY A 112 -4.84 22.64 -5.30
C GLY A 112 -5.20 21.70 -6.47
N SER A 113 -4.34 21.68 -7.49
CA SER A 113 -4.45 20.79 -8.66
C SER A 113 -4.35 19.29 -8.34
N GLY A 114 -3.95 18.93 -7.12
CA GLY A 114 -3.94 17.58 -6.60
C GLY A 114 -5.27 17.09 -6.03
N ALA A 115 -6.32 17.92 -6.03
CA ALA A 115 -7.67 17.49 -5.64
C ALA A 115 -8.17 16.34 -6.53
N ALA A 116 -8.86 15.38 -5.92
CA ALA A 116 -9.34 14.18 -6.59
C ALA A 116 -10.82 14.32 -6.92
N ASN A 117 -11.17 14.16 -8.20
CA ASN A 117 -12.55 14.07 -8.68
C ASN A 117 -12.73 12.76 -9.43
N GLY A 118 -13.46 11.82 -8.82
CA GLY A 118 -13.72 10.51 -9.38
C GLY A 118 -15.22 10.19 -9.47
N PRO A 119 -15.56 8.92 -9.78
CA PRO A 119 -16.95 8.46 -9.87
C PRO A 119 -17.78 8.69 -8.60
N PHE A 120 -17.13 8.86 -7.45
CA PHE A 120 -17.76 9.09 -6.15
C PHE A 120 -17.72 10.57 -5.71
N GLY A 121 -17.30 11.48 -6.60
CA GLY A 121 -17.21 12.91 -6.34
C GLY A 121 -15.86 13.35 -5.75
N TRP A 122 -15.81 14.61 -5.33
CA TRP A 122 -14.59 15.22 -4.83
C TRP A 122 -14.13 14.62 -3.50
N GLY A 123 -12.81 14.38 -3.40
CA GLY A 123 -12.17 13.85 -2.19
C GLY A 123 -12.33 12.34 -1.99
N TRP A 124 -13.16 11.69 -2.81
CA TRP A 124 -13.38 10.25 -2.77
C TRP A 124 -12.52 9.52 -3.82
N THR A 125 -11.77 8.53 -3.37
CA THR A 125 -11.08 7.53 -4.18
C THR A 125 -11.64 6.14 -3.88
N TYR A 126 -11.21 5.13 -4.63
CA TYR A 126 -11.67 3.75 -4.45
C TYR A 126 -10.57 2.75 -4.77
N ASN A 127 -10.71 1.52 -4.27
CA ASN A 127 -9.68 0.47 -4.34
C ASN A 127 -9.26 0.03 -5.74
N TYR A 128 -10.09 0.26 -6.76
CA TYR A 128 -9.73 -0.02 -8.16
C TYR A 128 -9.38 1.25 -8.97
N GLY A 129 -9.33 2.41 -8.30
CA GLY A 129 -9.05 3.71 -8.91
C GLY A 129 -7.56 4.05 -9.00
N LEU A 130 -6.66 3.07 -8.82
CA LEU A 130 -5.23 3.31 -8.89
C LEU A 130 -4.83 3.73 -10.31
N THR A 131 -3.85 4.63 -10.42
CA THR A 131 -3.33 5.08 -11.70
C THR A 131 -1.82 5.26 -11.68
N ALA A 132 -1.18 5.12 -12.84
CA ALA A 132 0.22 5.42 -13.08
C ALA A 132 0.35 6.57 -14.08
N ALA A 133 0.78 7.75 -13.61
CA ALA A 133 1.01 8.91 -14.46
C ALA A 133 2.51 9.02 -14.82
N THR A 134 2.82 8.98 -16.12
CA THR A 134 4.19 9.18 -16.61
C THR A 134 4.39 10.63 -17.04
N ASP A 135 5.42 11.28 -16.50
CA ASP A 135 5.89 12.57 -16.98
C ASP A 135 6.63 12.40 -18.32
N GLY A 136 6.10 13.01 -19.38
CA GLY A 136 6.64 12.82 -20.74
C GLY A 136 8.03 13.40 -20.97
N THR A 137 8.52 14.27 -20.09
CA THR A 137 9.84 14.93 -20.24
C THR A 137 10.91 14.18 -19.47
N THR A 138 10.60 13.77 -18.24
CA THR A 138 11.56 13.17 -17.30
C THR A 138 11.45 11.65 -17.23
N GLY A 139 10.33 11.07 -17.71
CA GLY A 139 10.01 9.66 -17.52
C GLY A 139 9.65 9.29 -16.08
N LYS A 140 9.56 10.27 -15.16
CA LYS A 140 9.11 10.06 -13.78
C LYS A 140 7.71 9.45 -13.79
N VAL A 141 7.50 8.38 -13.02
CA VAL A 141 6.18 7.77 -12.87
C VAL A 141 5.65 8.05 -11.47
N THR A 142 4.40 8.48 -11.38
CA THR A 142 3.71 8.71 -10.12
C THR A 142 2.51 7.79 -10.03
N ILE A 143 2.53 6.88 -9.06
CA ILE A 143 1.40 6.00 -8.74
C ILE A 143 0.47 6.76 -7.79
N THR A 144 -0.79 6.89 -8.16
CA THR A 144 -1.87 7.30 -7.24
C THR A 144 -2.53 6.02 -6.72
N GLN A 145 -2.53 5.84 -5.41
CA GLN A 145 -3.01 4.64 -4.73
C GLN A 145 -4.51 4.71 -4.43
N GLU A 146 -5.06 3.62 -3.93
CA GLU A 146 -6.49 3.45 -3.61
C GLU A 146 -7.06 4.51 -2.66
N ASP A 147 -6.21 5.09 -1.82
CA ASP A 147 -6.56 6.09 -0.82
C ASP A 147 -6.20 7.52 -1.23
N GLY A 148 -5.81 7.71 -2.49
CA GLY A 148 -5.39 8.99 -3.05
C GLY A 148 -3.94 9.38 -2.72
N SER A 149 -3.25 8.62 -1.86
CA SER A 149 -1.83 8.84 -1.60
C SER A 149 -0.98 8.57 -2.84
N LYS A 150 0.14 9.27 -2.97
CA LYS A 150 1.02 9.16 -4.14
C LYS A 150 2.36 8.53 -3.77
N VAL A 151 2.87 7.74 -4.70
CA VAL A 151 4.23 7.17 -4.66
C VAL A 151 4.91 7.49 -5.98
N ALA A 152 5.99 8.26 -5.94
CA ALA A 152 6.67 8.70 -7.14
C ALA A 152 8.04 8.04 -7.30
N PHE A 153 8.38 7.73 -8.55
CA PHE A 153 9.61 7.06 -8.97
C PHE A 153 10.35 7.89 -10.02
N THR A 154 11.62 8.19 -9.76
CA THR A 154 12.53 8.79 -10.76
C THR A 154 13.11 7.71 -11.65
N LEU A 155 13.23 8.00 -12.95
CA LEU A 155 13.86 7.12 -13.92
C LEU A 155 15.31 7.57 -14.16
N ALA A 156 16.27 6.68 -13.93
CA ALA A 156 17.68 6.91 -14.28
C ALA A 156 18.29 5.60 -14.81
N GLY A 157 18.93 5.66 -15.99
CA GLY A 157 19.56 4.48 -16.59
C GLY A 157 18.61 3.30 -16.84
N GLY A 158 17.30 3.56 -17.03
CA GLY A 158 16.28 2.52 -17.21
C GLY A 158 15.73 1.94 -15.90
N VAL A 159 16.21 2.40 -14.74
CA VAL A 159 15.78 1.93 -13.42
C VAL A 159 14.89 2.96 -12.75
N TYR A 160 13.74 2.52 -12.26
CA TYR A 160 12.84 3.33 -11.45
C TYR A 160 13.20 3.20 -9.97
N THR A 161 13.48 4.33 -9.31
CA THR A 161 13.79 4.37 -7.87
C THR A 161 12.79 5.28 -7.15
N PRO A 162 12.25 4.87 -5.99
CA PRO A 162 11.39 5.74 -5.19
C PRO A 162 12.06 7.09 -4.91
N THR A 163 11.28 8.16 -5.02
CA THR A 163 11.73 9.54 -4.78
C THR A 163 12.06 9.83 -3.31
N ALA A 164 11.59 8.99 -2.39
CA ALA A 164 11.87 9.11 -0.97
C ALA A 164 12.03 7.71 -0.33
N PRO A 165 12.92 7.57 0.67
CA PRO A 165 13.18 6.30 1.34
C PRO A 165 12.02 5.82 2.22
N ARG A 166 10.99 6.65 2.41
CA ARG A 166 9.78 6.29 3.17
C ARG A 166 8.90 5.27 2.44
N PHE A 167 9.07 5.10 1.13
CA PHE A 167 8.26 4.20 0.32
C PHE A 167 8.91 2.83 0.21
N ASP A 168 8.25 1.81 0.76
CA ASP A 168 8.54 0.39 0.55
C ASP A 168 7.77 -0.10 -0.68
N ALA A 169 8.25 0.31 -1.84
CA ALA A 169 7.68 -0.08 -3.11
C ALA A 169 8.71 -0.09 -4.23
N THR A 170 8.46 -0.92 -5.23
CA THR A 170 9.25 -1.00 -6.46
C THR A 170 8.36 -0.78 -7.68
N LEU A 171 8.94 -0.22 -8.73
CA LEU A 171 8.30 -0.08 -10.02
C LEU A 171 9.21 -0.64 -11.09
N SER A 172 8.66 -1.41 -12.01
CA SER A 172 9.36 -1.86 -13.22
C SER A 172 8.48 -1.65 -14.44
N LYS A 173 9.10 -1.55 -15.62
CA LYS A 173 8.41 -1.45 -16.90
C LYS A 173 8.87 -2.58 -17.82
N ALA A 174 7.92 -3.31 -18.39
CA ALA A 174 8.16 -4.33 -19.41
C ALA A 174 7.18 -4.12 -20.57
N GLY A 175 7.71 -3.76 -21.75
CA GLY A 175 6.89 -3.44 -22.92
C GLY A 175 5.86 -2.34 -22.62
N THR A 176 4.58 -2.69 -22.74
CA THR A 176 3.43 -1.79 -22.52
C THR A 176 2.92 -1.78 -21.08
N THR A 177 3.62 -2.41 -20.14
CA THR A 177 3.13 -2.63 -18.78
C THR A 177 4.07 -2.06 -17.73
N TYR A 178 3.49 -1.41 -16.72
CA TYR A 178 4.14 -1.11 -15.46
C TYR A 178 3.74 -2.15 -14.40
N THR A 179 4.70 -2.65 -13.64
CA THR A 179 4.45 -3.50 -12.46
C THR A 179 4.92 -2.77 -11.21
N TYR A 180 3.96 -2.40 -10.38
CA TYR A 180 4.17 -1.75 -9.08
C TYR A 180 3.99 -2.81 -7.98
N THR A 181 5.02 -3.01 -7.17
CA THR A 181 4.96 -3.92 -6.02
C THR A 181 5.11 -3.10 -4.76
N ARG A 182 4.14 -3.23 -3.86
CA ARG A 182 4.08 -2.53 -2.60
C ARG A 182 4.27 -3.50 -1.45
N ARG A 183 5.17 -3.17 -0.51
CA ARG A 183 5.49 -3.97 0.68
C ARG A 183 5.92 -5.42 0.36
N GLY A 184 6.38 -5.65 -0.87
CA GLY A 184 6.74 -6.98 -1.38
C GLY A 184 5.58 -7.96 -1.60
N THR A 185 4.34 -7.60 -1.27
CA THR A 185 3.22 -8.56 -1.25
C THR A 185 2.02 -8.17 -2.11
N ALA A 186 1.78 -6.88 -2.33
CA ALA A 186 0.70 -6.40 -3.19
C ALA A 186 1.27 -5.99 -4.54
N VAL A 187 0.77 -6.58 -5.62
CA VAL A 187 1.30 -6.38 -6.97
C VAL A 187 0.20 -5.83 -7.86
N PHE A 188 0.49 -4.70 -8.49
CA PHE A 188 -0.43 -3.97 -9.34
C PHE A 188 0.19 -3.80 -10.72
N THR A 189 -0.61 -4.01 -11.74
CA THR A 189 -0.19 -3.94 -13.14
C THR A 189 -0.94 -2.81 -13.81
N PHE A 190 -0.23 -1.90 -14.46
CA PHE A 190 -0.82 -0.78 -15.18
C PHE A 190 -0.45 -0.80 -16.66
N ASP A 191 -1.38 -0.38 -17.51
CA ASP A 191 -1.09 -0.07 -18.90
C ASP A 191 -0.31 1.24 -19.00
N THR A 192 0.83 1.22 -19.71
CA THR A 192 1.75 2.36 -19.78
C THR A 192 1.22 3.51 -20.63
N ALA A 193 0.28 3.27 -21.55
CA ALA A 193 -0.27 4.29 -22.44
C ALA A 193 -1.40 5.08 -21.77
N THR A 194 -2.29 4.39 -21.06
CA THR A 194 -3.46 4.97 -20.39
C THR A 194 -3.21 5.27 -18.91
N GLY A 195 -2.21 4.63 -18.30
CA GLY A 195 -1.94 4.71 -16.87
C GLY A 195 -2.96 3.95 -16.00
N ARG A 196 -3.85 3.16 -16.60
CA ARG A 196 -4.94 2.47 -15.89
C ARG A 196 -4.49 1.15 -15.31
N LEU A 197 -5.04 0.79 -14.15
CA LEU A 197 -4.83 -0.51 -13.51
C LEU A 197 -5.48 -1.61 -14.36
N SER A 198 -4.69 -2.58 -14.83
CA SER A 198 -5.19 -3.73 -15.59
C SER A 198 -5.42 -4.96 -14.72
N SER A 199 -4.60 -5.15 -13.67
CA SER A 199 -4.77 -6.24 -12.73
C SER A 199 -4.11 -5.98 -11.38
N GLU A 200 -4.58 -6.69 -10.35
CA GLU A 200 -3.95 -6.77 -9.05
C GLU A 200 -3.86 -8.22 -8.57
N THR A 201 -2.81 -8.54 -7.82
CA THR A 201 -2.61 -9.86 -7.24
C THR A 201 -1.76 -9.77 -5.97
N ASP A 202 -1.74 -10.85 -5.19
CA ASP A 202 -0.85 -11.01 -4.06
C ASP A 202 0.45 -11.74 -4.47
N LEU A 203 1.40 -11.83 -3.55
CA LEU A 203 2.66 -12.53 -3.80
C LEU A 203 2.44 -13.99 -4.22
N ALA A 204 1.48 -14.68 -3.60
CA ALA A 204 1.19 -16.07 -3.91
C ALA A 204 0.66 -16.24 -5.35
N GLY A 205 -0.17 -15.29 -5.82
CA GLY A 205 -0.72 -15.28 -7.17
C GLY A 205 0.33 -15.06 -8.25
N THR A 206 1.40 -14.32 -7.95
CA THR A 206 2.53 -14.16 -8.89
C THR A 206 3.32 -15.43 -9.16
N VAL A 207 3.33 -16.38 -8.21
CA VAL A 207 4.11 -17.63 -8.29
C VAL A 207 3.24 -18.88 -8.45
N ALA A 208 1.91 -18.74 -8.40
CA ALA A 208 0.98 -19.84 -8.59
C ALA A 208 1.06 -20.43 -10.00
N THR A 209 0.62 -21.68 -10.15
CA THR A 209 0.55 -22.37 -11.45
C THR A 209 -0.83 -23.01 -11.62
N PRO A 210 -1.73 -22.43 -12.45
CA PRO A 210 -1.56 -21.16 -13.17
C PRO A 210 -1.51 -19.95 -12.22
N ALA A 211 -0.83 -18.87 -12.66
CA ALA A 211 -0.85 -17.60 -11.95
C ALA A 211 -2.28 -17.05 -11.90
N TYR A 212 -2.62 -16.33 -10.83
CA TYR A 212 -3.94 -15.75 -10.64
C TYR A 212 -3.85 -14.26 -10.33
N ALA A 213 -4.84 -13.49 -10.77
CA ALA A 213 -4.98 -12.07 -10.52
C ALA A 213 -6.43 -11.62 -10.73
N THR A 214 -6.86 -10.61 -9.97
CA THR A 214 -8.10 -9.89 -10.24
C THR A 214 -7.86 -8.94 -11.41
N ASN A 215 -8.68 -9.03 -12.46
CA ASN A 215 -8.50 -8.29 -13.71
C ASN A 215 -9.54 -7.19 -13.86
N LEU A 216 -9.13 -6.07 -14.45
CA LEU A 216 -9.95 -4.87 -14.65
C LEU A 216 -10.12 -4.60 -16.14
N ALA A 217 -11.35 -4.33 -16.56
CA ALA A 217 -11.69 -3.93 -17.92
C ALA A 217 -12.41 -2.58 -17.93
N TYR A 218 -12.17 -1.82 -19.00
CA TYR A 218 -12.68 -0.46 -19.16
C TYR A 218 -13.57 -0.37 -20.41
N ASP A 219 -14.58 0.50 -20.38
CA ASP A 219 -15.39 0.81 -21.54
C ASP A 219 -14.63 1.70 -22.56
N GLY A 220 -15.26 1.96 -23.72
CA GLY A 220 -14.67 2.82 -24.76
C GLY A 220 -14.50 4.29 -24.36
N SER A 221 -15.17 4.76 -23.31
CA SER A 221 -15.00 6.09 -22.73
C SER A 221 -13.92 6.12 -21.64
N GLY A 222 -13.46 4.95 -21.22
CA GLY A 222 -12.43 4.78 -20.23
C GLY A 222 -12.89 4.66 -18.79
N HIS A 223 -14.18 4.41 -18.55
CA HIS A 223 -14.67 4.09 -17.22
C HIS A 223 -14.44 2.61 -16.92
N LEU A 224 -14.14 2.30 -15.66
CA LEU A 224 -14.05 0.91 -15.20
C LEU A 224 -15.42 0.25 -15.38
N SER A 225 -15.49 -0.81 -16.18
CA SER A 225 -16.73 -1.50 -16.55
C SER A 225 -16.87 -2.87 -15.89
N THR A 226 -15.76 -3.60 -15.73
CA THR A 226 -15.77 -4.95 -15.14
C THR A 226 -14.55 -5.16 -14.26
N VAL A 227 -14.76 -5.83 -13.13
CA VAL A 227 -13.71 -6.43 -12.30
C VAL A 227 -13.98 -7.92 -12.23
N THR A 228 -12.97 -8.75 -12.51
CA THR A 228 -13.10 -10.21 -12.58
C THR A 228 -12.08 -10.86 -11.67
N ASP A 229 -12.56 -11.56 -10.65
CA ASP A 229 -11.72 -12.34 -9.75
C ASP A 229 -11.30 -13.68 -10.38
N PRO A 230 -10.15 -14.27 -10.01
CA PRO A 230 -9.78 -15.59 -10.45
C PRO A 230 -10.84 -16.63 -10.07
N PRO A 231 -11.09 -17.64 -10.91
CA PRO A 231 -11.93 -18.77 -10.51
C PRO A 231 -11.29 -19.46 -9.30
N GLY A 232 -12.05 -19.57 -8.21
CA GLY A 232 -11.60 -20.26 -7.01
C GLY A 232 -11.28 -21.73 -7.31
N VAL A 233 -10.20 -22.25 -6.72
CA VAL A 233 -9.94 -23.70 -6.73
C VAL A 233 -10.91 -24.35 -5.74
N PRO A 234 -11.77 -25.31 -6.17
CA PRO A 234 -12.60 -26.04 -5.22
C PRO A 234 -11.69 -26.80 -4.25
N THR A 235 -11.72 -26.45 -2.97
CA THR A 235 -11.12 -27.30 -1.94
C THR A 235 -11.88 -28.62 -1.93
N PRO A 236 -11.24 -29.77 -2.18
CA PRO A 236 -11.91 -31.06 -2.03
C PRO A 236 -12.44 -31.15 -0.61
N LEU A 237 -13.73 -31.44 -0.45
CA LEU A 237 -14.24 -31.85 0.86
C LEU A 237 -13.38 -33.03 1.33
N PRO A 238 -12.94 -33.07 2.61
CA PRO A 238 -12.27 -34.25 3.12
C PRO A 238 -13.20 -35.44 2.85
N GLY A 239 -12.72 -36.39 2.05
CA GLY A 239 -13.46 -37.61 1.78
C GLY A 239 -13.82 -38.31 3.10
N PRO A 240 -14.91 -39.10 3.14
CA PRO A 240 -15.28 -39.80 4.36
C PRO A 240 -14.07 -40.59 4.88
N ALA A 241 -13.75 -40.39 6.16
CA ALA A 241 -12.65 -41.07 6.81
C ALA A 241 -12.70 -42.57 6.51
N PRO A 242 -11.59 -43.23 6.18
CA PRO A 242 -11.59 -44.65 5.93
C PRO A 242 -12.14 -45.37 7.15
N THR A 243 -13.27 -46.06 6.98
CA THR A 243 -13.81 -46.96 8.01
C THR A 243 -12.83 -48.10 8.17
N SER A 244 -12.02 -48.04 9.22
CA SER A 244 -11.18 -49.17 9.62
C SER A 244 -12.09 -50.35 10.01
N PRO A 245 -11.96 -51.54 9.39
CA PRO A 245 -12.67 -52.71 9.86
C PRO A 245 -12.03 -53.17 11.16
N ALA A 246 -12.69 -52.89 12.28
CA ALA A 246 -12.28 -53.41 13.58
C ALA A 246 -12.45 -54.94 13.59
N SER A 247 -11.37 -55.68 13.32
CA SER A 247 -11.29 -57.10 13.65
C SER A 247 -11.17 -57.26 15.16
N LYS A 248 -12.28 -57.59 15.83
CA LYS A 248 -12.25 -58.08 17.22
C LYS A 248 -11.92 -59.57 17.20
N THR A 249 -10.64 -59.91 17.34
CA THR A 249 -10.25 -61.27 17.72
C THR A 249 -10.26 -61.37 19.25
N ARG A 250 -11.24 -62.12 19.79
CA ARG A 250 -11.35 -62.41 21.23
C ARG A 250 -10.43 -63.59 21.55
N GLN A 251 -9.30 -63.33 22.21
CA GLN A 251 -8.46 -64.39 22.78
C GLN A 251 -9.03 -64.79 24.15
N THR A 252 -9.56 -66.01 24.26
CA THR A 252 -9.85 -66.66 25.55
C THR A 252 -8.59 -67.39 26.01
N ALA A 253 -8.02 -66.97 27.14
CA ALA A 253 -7.01 -67.73 27.87
C ALA A 253 -7.70 -68.74 28.80
N ARG A 254 -7.13 -69.95 28.89
CA ARG A 254 -7.38 -70.92 29.97
C ARG A 254 -6.67 -70.47 31.24
#